data_AF-A0A950G7U6-F1
#
_entry.id   AF-A0A950G7U6-F1
#
_cell.length_a   1.000
_cell.length_b   1.000
_cell.length_c   1.000
_cell.angle_alpha   90.00
_cell.angle_beta   90.00
_cell.angle_gamma   90.00
#
_symmetry.space_group_name_H-M   'P 1'
#
loop_
_entity.id
_entity.type
_entity.pdbx_description
1 polymer ?
#
loop_
_entity_poly.entity_id
_entity_poly.type
_entity_poly.pdbx_seq_one_letter_code
_entity_poly.pdbx_strand_id
1 'polypeptide(L)'
;MSEYDSDILEWSEHQAALLHRIARGQLVNSADLDWPNIAEEIESVGKSELASVKSLLVQALTHMLKADAWPHSREVPHWRAEARGLRADAADRFSPSMRQKIDMAELYRRAIERLPITMDGQPPQPVSEQCPMSLDELLGK
;
A
#
# COMPACT_ATOMS: atom_id res chain seq x y z
N MET A 1 -24.27 6.08 19.38
CA MET A 1 -22.97 5.57 18.91
C MET A 1 -23.15 4.08 18.83
N SER A 2 -23.02 3.50 17.63
CA SER A 2 -23.10 2.05 17.46
C SER A 2 -21.87 1.39 18.10
N GLU A 3 -21.92 0.09 18.37
CA GLU A 3 -20.76 -0.68 18.83
C GLU A 3 -19.59 -0.57 17.84
N TYR A 4 -19.90 -0.50 16.54
CA TYR A 4 -18.96 -0.18 15.46
C TYR A 4 -18.21 1.15 15.68
N ASP A 5 -18.90 2.22 16.10
CA ASP A 5 -18.28 3.53 16.34
C ASP A 5 -17.38 3.55 17.59
N SER A 6 -17.62 2.64 18.55
CA SER A 6 -16.92 2.62 19.84
C SER A 6 -15.79 1.60 19.94
N ASP A 7 -15.97 0.42 19.33
CA ASP A 7 -14.99 -0.67 19.33
C ASP A 7 -15.13 -1.52 18.06
N ILE A 8 -14.41 -1.11 17.01
CA ILE A 8 -14.40 -1.79 15.71
C ILE A 8 -13.91 -3.24 15.82
N LEU A 9 -12.99 -3.53 16.75
CA LEU A 9 -12.42 -4.85 16.90
C LEU A 9 -13.49 -5.81 17.42
N GLU A 10 -14.10 -5.47 18.56
CA GLU A 10 -15.18 -6.27 19.16
C GLU A 10 -16.36 -6.44 18.20
N TRP A 11 -16.80 -5.36 17.54
CA TRP A 11 -17.84 -5.44 16.52
C TRP A 11 -17.47 -6.39 15.38
N SER A 12 -16.26 -6.31 14.84
CA SER A 12 -15.84 -7.12 13.69
C SER A 12 -15.77 -8.61 14.03
N GLU A 13 -15.27 -8.96 15.22
CA GLU A 13 -15.21 -10.33 15.72
C GLU A 13 -16.62 -10.90 15.95
N HIS A 14 -17.51 -10.09 16.51
CA HIS A 14 -18.91 -10.48 16.74
C HIS A 14 -19.65 -10.74 15.42
N GLN A 15 -19.58 -9.81 14.45
CA GLN A 15 -20.21 -9.99 13.13
C GLN A 15 -19.64 -11.20 12.39
N ALA A 16 -18.32 -11.42 12.45
CA ALA A 16 -17.68 -12.61 11.87
C ALA A 16 -18.18 -13.92 12.52
N ALA A 17 -18.35 -13.94 13.84
CA ALA A 17 -18.89 -15.11 14.54
C ALA A 17 -20.32 -15.44 14.09
N LEU A 18 -21.18 -14.43 13.89
CA LEU A 18 -22.54 -14.62 13.36
C LEU A 18 -22.52 -15.18 11.94
N LEU A 19 -21.68 -14.63 11.05
CA LEU A 19 -21.52 -15.15 9.68
C LEU A 19 -21.03 -16.61 9.67
N HIS A 20 -20.08 -16.96 10.55
CA HIS A 20 -19.61 -18.34 10.68
C HIS A 20 -20.71 -19.31 11.15
N ARG A 21 -21.62 -18.87 12.02
CA ARG A 21 -22.79 -19.68 12.43
C ARG A 21 -23.71 -19.95 11.25
N ILE A 22 -23.99 -18.94 10.43
CA ILE A 22 -24.78 -19.08 9.19
C ILE A 22 -24.10 -20.05 8.23
N ALA A 23 -22.79 -19.93 8.01
CA ALA A 23 -22.03 -20.83 7.14
C ALA A 23 -22.09 -22.30 7.59
N ARG A 24 -22.31 -22.57 8.88
CA ARG A 24 -22.53 -23.90 9.45
C ARG A 24 -24.00 -24.36 9.44
N GLY A 25 -24.91 -23.58 8.86
CA GLY A 25 -26.33 -23.88 8.76
C GLY A 25 -27.14 -23.58 10.04
N GLN A 26 -26.58 -22.81 10.97
CA GLN A 26 -27.32 -22.40 12.17
C GLN A 26 -28.26 -21.23 11.87
N LEU A 27 -29.42 -21.20 12.56
CA LEU A 27 -30.32 -20.06 12.53
C LEU A 27 -29.68 -18.89 13.28
N VAL A 28 -29.56 -17.75 12.59
CA VAL A 28 -29.13 -16.46 13.11
C VAL A 28 -30.20 -15.44 12.69
N ASN A 29 -30.57 -14.54 13.60
CA ASN A 29 -31.51 -13.48 13.25
C ASN A 29 -30.80 -12.47 12.34
N SER A 30 -31.37 -12.20 11.17
CA SER A 30 -30.77 -11.23 10.24
C SER A 30 -30.73 -9.81 10.81
N ALA A 31 -31.50 -9.50 11.85
CA ALA A 31 -31.44 -8.21 12.54
C ALA A 31 -30.17 -8.04 13.39
N ASP A 32 -29.46 -9.13 13.72
CA ASP A 32 -28.21 -9.10 14.48
C ASP A 32 -26.99 -8.80 13.56
N LEU A 33 -27.19 -8.91 12.23
CA LEU A 33 -26.17 -8.62 11.23
C LEU A 33 -26.26 -7.18 10.75
N ASP A 34 -25.16 -6.47 10.91
CA ASP A 34 -25.00 -5.11 10.45
C ASP A 34 -24.54 -5.08 8.99
N TRP A 35 -25.46 -5.46 8.09
CA TRP A 35 -25.18 -5.61 6.66
C TRP A 35 -24.53 -4.38 5.99
N PRO A 36 -24.95 -3.13 6.30
CA PRO A 36 -24.29 -1.96 5.75
C PRO A 36 -22.80 -1.89 6.12
N ASN A 37 -22.47 -2.01 7.41
CA ASN A 37 -21.08 -1.92 7.86
C ASN A 37 -20.25 -3.14 7.44
N ILE A 38 -20.84 -4.34 7.38
CA ILE A 38 -20.17 -5.53 6.83
C ILE A 38 -19.77 -5.30 5.37
N ALA A 39 -20.68 -4.77 4.55
CA ALA A 39 -20.39 -4.50 3.14
C ALA A 39 -19.29 -3.44 2.99
N GLU A 40 -19.36 -2.37 3.78
CA GLU A 40 -18.34 -1.31 3.80
C GLU A 40 -16.95 -1.86 4.19
N GLU A 41 -16.86 -2.71 5.21
CA GLU A 41 -15.60 -3.32 5.63
C GLU A 41 -15.02 -4.27 4.58
N ILE A 42 -15.85 -5.09 3.94
CA ILE A 42 -15.40 -5.95 2.84
C ILE A 42 -14.84 -5.11 1.67
N GLU A 43 -15.49 -4.00 1.33
CA GLU A 43 -14.95 -3.08 0.33
C GLU A 43 -13.65 -2.40 0.79
N SER A 44 -13.58 -2.05 2.08
CA SER A 44 -12.42 -1.39 2.71
C SER A 44 -11.18 -2.27 2.67
N VAL A 45 -11.31 -3.58 2.88
CA VAL A 45 -10.19 -4.55 2.79
C VAL A 45 -9.50 -4.45 1.43
N GLY A 46 -10.25 -4.51 0.33
CA GLY A 46 -9.68 -4.43 -1.02
C GLY A 46 -9.03 -3.08 -1.33
N LYS A 47 -9.63 -1.98 -0.84
CA LYS A 47 -9.06 -0.62 -0.98
C LYS A 47 -7.76 -0.48 -0.18
N SER A 48 -7.71 -1.03 1.02
CA SER A 48 -6.56 -0.98 1.93
C SER A 48 -5.37 -1.80 1.42
N GLU A 49 -5.59 -3.01 0.91
CA GLU A 49 -4.52 -3.81 0.29
C GLU A 49 -3.91 -3.10 -0.93
N LEU A 50 -4.75 -2.54 -1.81
CA LEU A 50 -4.28 -1.76 -2.95
C LEU A 50 -3.49 -0.52 -2.50
N ALA A 51 -4.00 0.22 -1.51
CA ALA A 51 -3.33 1.39 -0.97
C ALA A 51 -1.96 1.03 -0.37
N SER A 52 -1.86 -0.12 0.29
CA SER A 52 -0.62 -0.62 0.86
C SER A 52 0.43 -0.92 -0.22
N VAL A 53 0.06 -1.65 -1.28
CA VAL A 53 0.95 -1.91 -2.42
C VAL A 53 1.40 -0.60 -3.07
N LYS A 54 0.49 0.35 -3.31
CA LYS A 54 0.85 1.69 -3.82
C LYS A 54 1.83 2.41 -2.90
N SER A 55 1.65 2.33 -1.59
CA SER A 55 2.54 2.96 -0.61
C SER A 55 3.95 2.35 -0.64
N LEU A 56 4.06 1.03 -0.70
CA LEU A 56 5.33 0.32 -0.82
C LEU A 56 6.08 0.71 -2.10
N LEU A 57 5.38 0.72 -3.24
CA LEU A 57 5.94 1.13 -4.53
C LEU A 57 6.44 2.59 -4.50
N VAL A 58 5.66 3.52 -3.95
CA VAL A 58 6.09 4.93 -3.83
C VAL A 58 7.32 5.05 -2.95
N GLN A 59 7.38 4.34 -1.82
CA GLN A 59 8.56 4.36 -0.94
C GLN A 59 9.79 3.80 -1.65
N ALA A 60 9.65 2.66 -2.34
CA ALA A 60 10.74 2.07 -3.11
C ALA A 60 11.28 3.05 -4.17
N LEU A 61 10.37 3.66 -4.94
CA LEU A 61 10.72 4.68 -5.93
C LEU A 61 11.42 5.88 -5.29
N THR A 62 10.95 6.36 -4.14
CA THR A 62 11.60 7.48 -3.41
C THR A 62 13.03 7.12 -3.01
N HIS A 63 13.29 5.92 -2.51
CA HIS A 63 14.66 5.49 -2.16
C HIS A 63 15.56 5.33 -3.39
N MET A 64 15.03 4.83 -4.50
CA MET A 64 15.76 4.78 -5.77
C MET A 64 16.10 6.18 -6.27
N LEU A 65 15.13 7.09 -6.26
CA LEU A 65 15.33 8.48 -6.64
C LEU A 65 16.35 9.19 -5.73
N LYS A 66 16.34 8.92 -4.41
CA LYS A 66 17.39 9.42 -3.51
C LYS A 66 18.78 8.90 -3.90
N ALA A 67 18.89 7.62 -4.25
CA ALA A 67 20.15 7.04 -4.68
C ALA A 67 20.68 7.65 -5.99
N ASP A 68 19.78 8.03 -6.91
CA ASP A 68 20.14 8.64 -8.18
C ASP A 68 20.39 10.16 -8.05
N ALA A 69 19.66 10.84 -7.17
CA ALA A 69 19.82 12.27 -6.90
C ALA A 69 21.06 12.60 -6.05
N TRP A 70 21.51 11.70 -5.17
CA TRP A 70 22.72 11.89 -4.37
C TRP A 70 23.65 10.67 -4.46
N PRO A 71 24.24 10.41 -5.64
CA PRO A 71 24.99 9.18 -5.89
C PRO A 71 26.27 9.04 -5.06
N HIS A 72 26.76 10.14 -4.47
CA HIS A 72 27.94 10.16 -3.60
C HIS A 72 27.61 10.16 -2.10
N SER A 73 26.32 10.10 -1.73
CA SER A 73 25.95 9.96 -0.33
C SER A 73 26.34 8.59 0.21
N ARG A 74 26.83 8.55 1.46
CA ARG A 74 27.13 7.31 2.17
C ARG A 74 25.89 6.43 2.40
N GLU A 75 24.70 7.02 2.30
CA GLU A 75 23.41 6.36 2.52
C GLU A 75 22.92 5.59 1.28
N VAL A 76 23.53 5.79 0.10
CA VAL A 76 23.13 5.14 -1.16
C VAL A 76 23.01 3.61 -1.04
N PRO A 77 23.97 2.88 -0.44
CA PRO A 77 23.84 1.43 -0.25
C PRO A 77 22.62 1.05 0.58
N HIS A 78 22.29 1.84 1.61
CA HIS A 78 21.14 1.60 2.48
C HIS A 78 19.83 1.84 1.72
N TRP A 79 19.66 2.98 1.03
CA TRP A 79 18.45 3.23 0.24
C TRP A 79 18.25 2.19 -0.86
N ARG A 80 19.32 1.75 -1.53
CA ARG A 80 19.21 0.66 -2.52
C ARG A 80 18.76 -0.64 -1.88
N ALA A 81 19.17 -0.93 -0.63
CA ALA A 81 18.71 -2.10 0.10
C ALA A 81 17.23 -1.97 0.52
N GLU A 82 16.82 -0.82 1.06
CA GLU A 82 15.42 -0.54 1.41
C GLU A 82 14.51 -0.62 0.19
N ALA A 83 14.91 -0.02 -0.93
CA ALA A 83 14.15 -0.09 -2.18
C ALA A 83 13.96 -1.53 -2.66
N ARG A 84 14.97 -2.41 -2.52
CA ARG A 84 14.84 -3.83 -2.85
C ARG A 84 13.85 -4.54 -1.93
N GLY A 85 13.93 -4.29 -0.62
CA GLY A 85 12.99 -4.86 0.36
C GLY A 85 11.56 -4.44 0.08
N LEU A 86 11.32 -3.14 -0.06
CA LEU A 86 10.00 -2.57 -0.36
C LEU A 86 9.40 -3.09 -1.67
N ARG A 87 10.23 -3.34 -2.69
CA ARG A 87 9.80 -3.96 -3.94
C ARG A 87 9.40 -5.42 -3.76
N ALA A 88 10.15 -6.17 -2.96
CA ALA A 88 9.79 -7.56 -2.63
C ALA A 88 8.47 -7.60 -1.85
N ASP A 89 8.31 -6.76 -0.83
CA ASP A 89 7.07 -6.67 -0.05
C ASP A 89 5.87 -6.27 -0.94
N ALA A 90 6.09 -5.34 -1.87
CA ALA A 90 5.06 -4.96 -2.84
C ALA A 90 4.71 -6.13 -3.77
N ALA A 91 5.69 -6.90 -4.22
CA ALA A 91 5.49 -8.06 -5.10
C ALA A 91 4.73 -9.19 -4.41
N ASP A 92 4.98 -9.41 -3.11
CA ASP A 92 4.31 -10.43 -2.29
C ASP A 92 2.84 -10.09 -2.04
N ARG A 93 2.52 -8.80 -1.86
CA ARG A 93 1.14 -8.33 -1.64
C ARG A 93 0.39 -8.06 -2.95
N PHE A 94 1.08 -8.01 -4.08
CA PHE A 94 0.49 -7.67 -5.36
C PHE A 94 -0.42 -8.80 -5.87
N SER A 95 -1.67 -8.46 -6.17
CA SER A 95 -2.61 -9.34 -6.88
C SER A 95 -2.82 -8.89 -8.33
N PRO A 96 -3.04 -9.79 -9.30
CA PRO A 96 -3.19 -9.43 -10.72
C PRO A 96 -4.26 -8.36 -11.00
N SER A 97 -5.36 -8.37 -10.25
CA SER A 97 -6.46 -7.39 -10.35
C SER A 97 -6.07 -5.96 -9.96
N MET A 98 -4.95 -5.77 -9.25
CA MET A 98 -4.42 -4.46 -8.89
C MET A 98 -3.77 -3.75 -10.08
N ARG A 99 -3.31 -4.47 -11.11
CA ARG A 99 -2.57 -3.92 -12.25
C ARG A 99 -3.29 -2.74 -12.90
N GLN A 100 -4.57 -2.94 -13.23
CA GLN A 100 -5.42 -1.91 -13.85
C GLN A 100 -5.75 -0.72 -12.93
N LYS A 101 -5.43 -0.82 -11.63
CA LYS A 101 -5.68 0.23 -10.63
C LYS A 101 -4.40 0.96 -10.20
N ILE A 102 -3.24 0.56 -10.72
CA ILE A 102 -1.95 1.19 -10.44
C ILE A 102 -1.54 2.02 -11.64
N ASP A 103 -1.42 3.32 -11.41
CA ASP A 103 -0.88 4.27 -12.37
C ASP A 103 0.58 4.57 -11.99
N MET A 104 1.50 4.10 -12.81
CA MET A 104 2.94 4.26 -12.58
C MET A 104 3.40 5.73 -12.64
N ALA A 105 2.77 6.55 -13.47
CA ALA A 105 3.13 7.97 -13.57
C ALA A 105 2.72 8.71 -12.30
N GLU A 106 1.52 8.41 -11.77
CA GLU A 106 1.06 8.94 -10.48
C GLU A 106 1.99 8.53 -9.33
N LEU A 107 2.34 7.25 -9.22
CA LEU A 107 3.22 6.78 -8.14
C LEU A 107 4.61 7.42 -8.21
N TYR A 108 5.15 7.58 -9.41
CA TYR A 108 6.45 8.20 -9.61
C TYR A 108 6.45 9.70 -9.28
N ARG A 109 5.40 10.44 -9.68
CA ARG A 109 5.26 11.86 -9.29
C ARG A 109 5.23 12.02 -7.78
N ARG A 110 4.43 11.21 -7.08
CA ARG A 110 4.38 11.19 -5.61
C ARG A 110 5.73 10.85 -4.99
N ALA A 111 6.53 10.01 -5.65
CA ALA A 111 7.87 9.66 -5.17
C ALA A 111 8.85 10.84 -5.32
N ILE A 112 8.76 11.60 -6.42
CA ILE A 112 9.51 12.85 -6.64
C ILE A 112 9.13 13.90 -5.60
N GLU A 113 7.83 14.10 -5.34
CA GLU A 113 7.33 15.05 -4.34
C GLU A 113 7.82 14.76 -2.91
N ARG A 114 8.25 13.51 -2.64
CA ARG A 114 8.83 13.08 -1.35
C ARG A 114 10.33 13.29 -1.24
N LEU A 115 11.00 13.73 -2.32
CA LEU A 115 12.44 14.00 -2.26
C LEU A 115 12.70 15.24 -1.39
N PRO A 116 13.73 15.20 -0.53
CA PRO A 116 14.12 16.39 0.21
C PRO A 116 14.72 17.43 -0.73
N ILE A 117 14.57 18.72 -0.41
CA ILE A 117 15.15 19.82 -1.18
C ILE A 117 16.68 19.75 -1.16
N THR A 118 17.26 19.35 -0.03
CA THR A 118 18.69 19.14 0.14
C THR A 118 18.95 17.96 1.08
N MET A 119 20.15 17.40 1.00
CA MET A 119 20.65 16.41 1.95
C MET A 119 22.11 16.68 2.23
N ASP A 120 22.47 16.75 3.52
CA ASP A 120 23.79 17.21 3.98
C ASP A 120 24.24 18.54 3.33
N GLY A 121 23.27 19.44 3.09
CA GLY A 121 23.49 20.73 2.45
C GLY A 121 23.67 20.69 0.92
N GLN A 122 23.60 19.51 0.29
CA GLN A 122 23.71 19.36 -1.16
C GLN A 122 22.34 19.23 -1.82
N PRO A 123 22.07 19.99 -2.90
CA PRO A 123 20.84 19.81 -3.69
C PRO A 123 20.89 18.48 -4.47
N PRO A 124 19.73 17.94 -4.88
CA PRO A 124 19.67 16.75 -5.72
C PRO A 124 20.30 17.01 -7.09
N GLN A 125 20.97 16.00 -7.64
CA GLN A 125 21.22 15.93 -9.08
C GLN A 125 19.88 15.77 -9.83
N PRO A 126 19.79 16.26 -11.08
CA PRO A 126 18.59 16.08 -11.89
C PRO A 126 18.22 14.60 -12.02
N VAL A 127 16.97 14.27 -11.71
CA VAL A 127 16.38 12.94 -11.92
C VAL A 127 15.45 12.98 -13.12
N SER A 128 15.15 11.82 -13.70
CA SER A 128 14.19 11.71 -14.81
C SER A 128 12.81 12.21 -14.37
N GLU A 129 12.16 13.04 -15.19
CA GLU A 129 10.79 13.50 -14.96
C GLU A 129 9.75 12.39 -15.20
N GLN A 130 10.11 11.37 -15.98
CA GLN A 130 9.28 10.22 -16.27
C GLN A 130 9.82 8.96 -15.59
N CYS A 131 8.92 8.10 -15.12
CA CYS A 131 9.32 6.85 -14.47
C CYS A 131 10.05 5.98 -15.50
N PRO A 132 11.33 5.61 -15.26
CA PRO A 132 12.08 4.80 -16.21
C PRO A 132 11.73 3.31 -16.12
N MET A 133 10.85 2.91 -15.20
CA MET A 133 10.49 1.52 -14.95
C MET A 133 9.00 1.27 -15.12
N SER A 134 8.69 0.12 -15.69
CA SER A 134 7.37 -0.48 -15.67
C SER A 134 7.02 -1.03 -14.29
N LEU A 135 5.72 -1.32 -14.09
CA LEU A 135 5.25 -1.98 -12.88
C LEU A 135 5.85 -3.38 -12.73
N ASP A 136 5.99 -4.14 -13.82
CA ASP A 136 6.49 -5.51 -13.77
C ASP A 136 7.99 -5.52 -13.37
N GLU A 137 8.80 -4.61 -13.93
CA GLU A 137 10.19 -4.43 -13.49
C GLU A 137 10.29 -4.08 -12.00
N LEU A 138 9.42 -3.20 -11.50
CA LEU A 138 9.38 -2.86 -10.07
C LEU A 138 9.04 -4.07 -9.20
N LEU A 139 8.11 -4.91 -9.65
CA LEU A 139 7.70 -6.12 -8.92
C LEU A 139 8.67 -7.30 -9.14
N GLY A 140 9.69 -7.15 -10.00
CA GLY A 140 10.62 -8.23 -10.34
C GLY A 140 9.98 -9.36 -11.13
N LYS A 141 8.98 -9.03 -11.96
CA LYS A 141 8.20 -9.96 -12.81
C LYS A 141 8.43 -9.69 -14.28
#